data_AF-A0A512PM88-F1
#
_entry.id   AF-A0A512PM88-F1
#
_cell.length_a   1.000
_cell.length_b   1.000
_cell.length_c   1.000
_cell.angle_alpha   90.00
_cell.angle_beta   90.00
_cell.angle_gamma   90.00
#
_symmetry.space_group_name_H-M   'P 1'
#
loop_
_entity.id
_entity.type
_entity.pdbx_description
1 polymer ?
#
loop_
_entity_poly.entity_id
_entity_poly.type
_entity_poly.pdbx_seq_one_letter_code
_entity_poly.pdbx_strand_id
1 'polypeptide(L)'
;MDNLFDVLKMVSFNHMGFDASQVVITDLEGKPNGILTDLYRDVVNKINLFIDLRSARDAGDVLTLLRAHTPLPDDVLEEYGKILEEPLIRINFAPQKGQMELQVRG
;
A
#
# COMPACT_ATOMS: atom_id res chain seq x y z
N MET A 1 -5.05 12.19 -5.10
CA MET A 1 -3.97 11.19 -5.02
C MET A 1 -3.10 11.67 -3.90
N ASP A 2 -3.50 11.33 -2.69
CA ASP A 2 -3.12 12.04 -1.48
C ASP A 2 -2.47 11.07 -0.47
N ASN A 3 -2.66 9.76 -0.65
CA ASN A 3 -2.18 8.72 0.26
C ASN A 3 -1.71 7.44 -0.48
N LEU A 4 -1.24 6.46 0.28
CA LEU A 4 -0.71 5.21 -0.27
C LEU A 4 -1.79 4.27 -0.86
N PHE A 5 -3.06 4.40 -0.48
CA PHE A 5 -4.18 3.73 -1.17
C PHE A 5 -4.34 4.23 -2.61
N ASP A 6 -4.27 5.54 -2.84
CA ASP A 6 -4.42 6.12 -4.17
C ASP A 6 -3.33 5.63 -5.14
N VAL A 7 -2.13 5.35 -4.62
CA VAL A 7 -1.03 4.73 -5.40
C VAL A 7 -1.46 3.35 -5.91
N LEU A 8 -2.05 2.51 -5.06
CA LEU A 8 -2.52 1.17 -5.44
C LEU A 8 -3.56 1.25 -6.56
N LYS A 9 -4.50 2.19 -6.44
CA LYS A 9 -5.53 2.44 -7.45
C LYS A 9 -4.94 2.86 -8.80
N MET A 10 -3.88 3.66 -8.81
CA MET A 10 -3.24 4.12 -10.04
C MET A 10 -2.40 3.05 -10.71
N VAL A 11 -1.59 2.32 -9.94
CA VAL A 11 -0.64 1.35 -10.51
C VAL A 11 -1.36 0.07 -10.96
N SER A 12 -2.57 -0.21 -10.47
CA SER A 12 -3.39 -1.37 -10.85
C SER A 12 -4.01 -1.28 -12.27
N PHE A 13 -3.41 -0.55 -13.22
CA PHE A 13 -3.87 -0.49 -14.60
C PHE A 13 -3.31 -1.67 -15.43
N ASN A 14 -4.15 -2.33 -16.24
CA ASN A 14 -3.84 -3.49 -17.11
C ASN A 14 -3.62 -4.87 -16.45
N HIS A 15 -4.34 -5.21 -15.37
CA HIS A 15 -4.43 -6.59 -14.84
C HIS A 15 -3.11 -7.23 -14.37
N MET A 16 -1.99 -6.51 -14.41
CA MET A 16 -0.77 -6.91 -13.73
C MET A 16 -0.88 -6.40 -12.29
N GLY A 17 -1.05 -7.33 -11.35
CA GLY A 17 -1.12 -6.98 -9.93
C GLY A 17 0.10 -6.15 -9.54
N PHE A 18 -0.12 -5.16 -8.69
CA PHE A 18 0.96 -4.37 -8.10
C PHE A 18 1.95 -5.32 -7.41
N ASP A 19 3.18 -5.41 -7.93
CA ASP A 19 4.23 -6.22 -7.32
C ASP A 19 4.76 -5.50 -6.09
N ALA A 20 4.19 -5.85 -4.93
CA ALA A 20 4.58 -5.31 -3.65
C ALA A 20 6.09 -5.45 -3.40
N SER A 21 6.76 -6.47 -3.95
CA SER A 21 8.20 -6.70 -3.74
C SER A 21 9.09 -5.59 -4.32
N GLN A 22 8.57 -4.82 -5.28
CA GLN A 22 9.28 -3.72 -5.93
C GLN A 22 9.13 -2.38 -5.19
N VAL A 23 8.34 -2.32 -4.11
CA VAL A 23 8.03 -1.05 -3.45
C VAL A 23 8.84 -0.88 -2.17
N VAL A 24 9.35 0.32 -1.97
CA VAL A 24 10.06 0.74 -0.76
C VAL A 24 9.44 2.03 -0.25
N ILE A 25 9.11 2.08 1.04
CA ILE A 25 8.68 3.32 1.71
C ILE A 25 9.93 4.06 2.18
N THR A 26 10.01 5.36 1.92
CA THR A 26 11.12 6.21 2.36
C THR A 26 10.63 7.44 3.12
N ASP A 27 11.45 7.96 4.03
CA ASP A 27 11.21 9.26 4.65
C ASP A 27 11.53 10.44 3.71
N LEU A 28 11.40 11.67 4.22
CA LEU A 28 11.70 12.90 3.48
C LEU A 28 13.16 13.04 3.02
N GLU A 29 14.10 12.36 3.70
CA GLU A 29 15.52 12.32 3.33
C GLU A 29 15.82 11.19 2.31
N GLY A 30 14.82 10.38 1.96
CA GLY A 30 14.95 9.23 1.06
C GLY A 30 15.51 7.99 1.75
N LYS A 31 15.54 7.96 3.09
CA LYS A 31 16.01 6.80 3.83
C LYS A 31 14.91 5.72 3.86
N PRO A 32 15.23 4.46 3.54
CA PRO A 32 14.26 3.37 3.58
C PRO A 32 13.70 3.14 4.99
N ASN A 33 12.38 2.99 5.08
CA ASN A 33 11.68 2.56 6.27
C ASN A 33 11.22 1.10 6.10
N GLY A 34 12.00 0.16 6.65
CA GLY A 34 11.74 -1.27 6.51
C GLY A 34 10.39 -1.71 7.09
N ILE A 35 10.00 -1.15 8.25
CA ILE A 35 8.76 -1.53 8.93
C ILE A 35 7.54 -1.12 8.10
N LEU A 36 7.49 0.15 7.65
CA LEU A 36 6.39 0.62 6.81
C LEU A 36 6.40 -0.08 5.44
N THR A 37 7.58 -0.40 4.91
CA THR A 37 7.71 -1.18 3.68
C THR A 37 7.09 -2.55 3.83
N ASP A 38 7.43 -3.29 4.88
CA ASP A 38 6.90 -4.63 5.11
C ASP A 38 5.39 -4.60 5.39
N LEU A 39 4.92 -3.62 6.17
CA LEU A 39 3.49 -3.43 6.44
C LEU A 39 2.70 -3.11 5.16
N TYR A 40 3.19 -2.18 4.34
CA TYR A 40 2.56 -1.83 3.08
C TYR A 40 2.54 -3.03 2.12
N ARG A 41 3.64 -3.77 2.03
CA ARG A 41 3.70 -4.99 1.21
C ARG A 41 2.71 -6.04 1.68
N ASP A 42 2.59 -6.24 2.98
CA ASP A 42 1.67 -7.21 3.54
C ASP A 42 0.21 -6.86 3.24
N VAL A 43 -0.22 -5.62 3.49
CA VAL A 43 -1.60 -5.20 3.17
C VAL A 43 -1.88 -5.32 1.67
N VAL A 44 -0.93 -4.95 0.81
CA VAL A 44 -1.10 -5.08 -0.64
C VAL A 44 -1.23 -6.54 -1.08
N ASN A 45 -0.43 -7.44 -0.49
CA ASN A 45 -0.58 -8.86 -0.74
C ASN A 45 -1.95 -9.38 -0.30
N LYS A 46 -2.48 -8.93 0.84
CA LYS A 46 -3.84 -9.29 1.28
C LYS A 46 -4.90 -8.75 0.32
N ILE A 47 -4.77 -7.51 -0.14
CA ILE A 47 -5.66 -6.92 -1.14
C ILE A 47 -5.64 -7.78 -2.42
N ASN A 48 -4.47 -8.09 -2.95
CA ASN A 48 -4.32 -8.89 -4.17
C ASN A 48 -4.95 -10.29 -4.05
N LEU A 49 -4.98 -10.88 -2.86
CA LEU A 49 -5.53 -12.21 -2.63
C LEU A 49 -7.04 -12.24 -2.40
N PHE A 50 -7.59 -11.23 -1.72
CA PHE A 50 -8.93 -11.30 -1.15
C PHE A 50 -9.89 -10.23 -1.65
N ILE A 51 -9.40 -9.19 -2.33
CA ILE A 51 -10.16 -7.96 -2.56
C ILE A 51 -10.19 -7.60 -4.05
N ASP A 52 -11.39 -7.38 -4.59
CA ASP A 52 -11.52 -6.67 -5.86
C ASP A 52 -11.33 -5.18 -5.61
N LEU A 53 -10.12 -4.67 -5.86
CA LEU A 53 -9.80 -3.27 -5.60
C LEU A 53 -10.72 -2.31 -6.38
N ARG A 54 -11.39 -2.73 -7.46
CA ARG A 54 -12.33 -1.89 -8.22
C ARG A 54 -13.58 -1.52 -7.40
N SER A 55 -13.98 -2.36 -6.44
CA SER A 55 -15.14 -2.10 -5.59
C SER A 55 -14.86 -1.20 -4.38
N ALA A 56 -13.58 -0.98 -4.03
CA ALA A 56 -13.20 -0.09 -2.95
C ALA A 56 -13.02 1.36 -3.44
N ARG A 57 -13.54 2.35 -2.73
CA ARG A 57 -13.38 3.77 -3.06
C ARG A 57 -12.29 4.46 -2.26
N ASP A 58 -12.02 3.94 -1.07
CA ASP A 58 -11.03 4.44 -0.12
C ASP A 58 -10.43 3.31 0.72
N ALA A 59 -9.51 3.64 1.63
CA ALA A 59 -8.89 2.69 2.55
C ALA A 59 -9.92 2.01 3.47
N GLY A 60 -10.96 2.73 3.93
CA GLY A 60 -12.00 2.19 4.80
C GLY A 60 -12.84 1.08 4.13
N ASP A 61 -13.17 1.25 2.85
CA ASP A 61 -13.81 0.20 2.05
C ASP A 61 -12.90 -1.04 1.97
N VAL A 62 -11.58 -0.88 1.79
CA VAL A 62 -10.62 -2.00 1.80
C VAL A 62 -10.61 -2.73 3.14
N LEU A 63 -10.54 -2.00 4.26
CA LEU A 63 -10.55 -2.61 5.59
C LEU A 63 -11.85 -3.37 5.86
N THR A 64 -12.99 -2.83 5.41
CA THR A 64 -14.29 -3.48 5.52
C THR A 64 -14.31 -4.80 4.75
N LEU A 65 -13.78 -4.81 3.53
CA LEU A 65 -13.70 -6.01 2.71
C LEU A 65 -12.72 -7.03 3.30
N LEU A 66 -11.55 -6.60 3.79
CA LEU A 66 -10.58 -7.48 4.44
C LEU A 66 -11.18 -8.12 5.70
N ARG A 67 -11.88 -7.35 6.54
CA ARG A 67 -12.58 -7.86 7.71
C ARG A 67 -13.66 -8.89 7.34
N ALA A 68 -14.35 -8.71 6.21
CA ALA A 68 -15.38 -9.63 5.75
C ALA A 68 -14.82 -10.94 5.16
N HIS A 69 -13.61 -10.92 4.62
CA HIS A 69 -13.04 -12.02 3.84
C HIS A 69 -11.84 -12.70 4.50
N THR A 70 -11.36 -12.21 5.63
CA THR A 70 -10.17 -12.75 6.31
C THR A 70 -10.39 -12.81 7.83
N PRO A 71 -9.73 -13.74 8.55
CA PRO A 71 -9.77 -13.80 10.00
C PRO A 71 -8.74 -12.85 10.65
N LEU A 72 -8.40 -11.73 10.00
CA LEU A 72 -7.39 -10.79 10.52
C LEU A 72 -7.87 -10.15 11.82
N PRO A 73 -7.00 -10.09 12.85
CA PRO A 73 -7.27 -9.34 14.07
C PRO A 73 -7.53 -7.84 13.84
N ASP A 74 -8.31 -7.21 14.72
CA ASP A 74 -8.68 -5.79 14.59
C ASP A 74 -7.48 -4.84 14.71
N ASP A 75 -6.48 -5.17 15.52
CA ASP A 75 -5.23 -4.41 15.65
C ASP A 75 -4.43 -4.43 14.33
N VAL A 76 -4.39 -5.58 13.64
CA VAL A 76 -3.77 -5.67 12.31
C VAL A 76 -4.52 -4.83 11.28
N LEU A 77 -5.85 -4.86 11.30
CA LEU A 77 -6.67 -4.03 10.40
C LEU A 77 -6.46 -2.53 10.69
N GLU A 78 -6.27 -2.15 11.95
CA GLU A 78 -5.97 -0.76 12.32
C GLU A 78 -4.62 -0.30 11.73
N GLU A 79 -3.57 -1.12 11.86
CA GLU A 79 -2.26 -0.82 11.27
C GLU A 79 -2.31 -0.74 9.75
N TYR A 80 -3.08 -1.63 9.11
CA TYR A 80 -3.34 -1.55 7.67
C TYR A 80 -4.04 -0.24 7.27
N GLY A 81 -4.98 0.24 8.09
CA GLY A 81 -5.63 1.52 7.88
C GLY A 81 -4.63 2.67 7.90
N LYS A 82 -3.81 2.73 8.96
CA LYS A 82 -2.78 3.76 9.13
C LYS A 82 -1.86 3.86 7.91
N ILE A 83 -1.35 2.72 7.42
CA ILE A 83 -0.43 2.74 6.28
C ILE A 83 -1.13 3.09 4.96
N LEU A 84 -2.38 2.66 4.74
CA LEU A 84 -3.10 3.00 3.50
C LEU A 84 -3.48 4.48 3.45
N GLU A 85 -3.75 5.08 4.60
CA GLU A 85 -4.08 6.50 4.76
C GLU A 85 -2.84 7.40 4.88
N GLU A 86 -1.64 6.82 5.02
CA GLU A 86 -0.40 7.58 5.14
C GLU A 86 -0.23 8.53 3.94
N PRO A 87 -0.06 9.84 4.19
CA PRO A 87 0.02 10.83 3.12
C PRO A 87 1.23 10.61 2.21
N LEU A 88 0.97 10.57 0.90
CA LEU A 88 2.02 10.44 -0.11
C LEU A 88 2.60 11.82 -0.43
N ILE A 89 3.91 11.95 -0.29
CA ILE A 89 4.63 13.17 -0.65
C ILE A 89 5.14 13.11 -2.09
N ARG A 90 5.71 11.97 -2.48
CA ARG A 90 6.32 11.80 -3.80
C ARG A 90 6.41 10.31 -4.17
N ILE A 91 6.33 10.03 -5.47
CA ILE A 91 6.70 8.75 -6.06
C ILE A 91 8.02 8.96 -6.81
N ASN A 92 9.04 8.18 -6.48
CA ASN A 92 10.26 8.07 -7.28
C ASN A 92 10.35 6.69 -7.93
N PHE A 93 10.93 6.65 -9.13
CA PHE A 93 11.27 5.39 -9.79
C PHE A 93 12.79 5.25 -9.77
N ALA A 94 13.27 4.08 -9.32
CA ALA A 94 14.67 3.71 -9.32
C ALA A 94 14.88 2.57 -10.33
N PRO A 95 15.01 2.86 -11.64
CA PRO A 95 15.00 1.83 -12.69
C PRO A 95 16.17 0.85 -12.55
N GLN A 96 17.32 1.31 -12.08
CA GLN A 96 18.51 0.46 -11.85
C GLN A 96 18.29 -0.57 -10.75
N LYS A 97 17.38 -0.31 -9.80
CA LYS A 97 17.01 -1.24 -8.73
C LYS A 97 15.74 -2.04 -9.06
N GLY A 98 15.04 -1.67 -10.14
CA GLY A 98 13.70 -2.20 -10.43
C GLY A 98 12.69 -1.87 -9.33
N GLN A 99 12.81 -0.70 -8.70
CA GLN A 99 12.02 -0.34 -7.52
C GLN A 99 11.24 0.98 -7.70
N MET A 100 10.11 1.06 -7.01
CA MET A 100 9.33 2.26 -6.78
C MET A 100 9.52 2.69 -5.32
N GLU A 101 9.91 3.94 -5.12
CA GLU A 101 10.07 4.53 -3.79
C GLU A 101 8.87 5.45 -3.53
N LEU A 102 8.11 5.14 -2.47
CA LEU A 102 6.98 5.95 -2.01
C LEU A 102 7.45 6.76 -0.81
N GLN A 103 7.58 8.07 -1.01
CA GLN A 103 8.05 8.99 0.02
C GLN A 103 6.88 9.45 0.88
N VAL A 104 7.04 9.29 2.20
CA VAL A 104 6.07 9.68 3.23
C VAL A 104 6.74 10.58 4.27
N ARG A 105 5.97 11.20 5.17
CA ARG A 105 6.55 12.04 6.23
C ARG A 105 7.13 11.21 7.37
N GLY A 106 6.55 10.04 7.63
CA GLY A 106 6.92 9.17 8.74
C GLY A 106 6.20 9.53 10.03
#